data_AF-A0A7Y2XWP3-F1
#
_entry.id   AF-A0A7Y2XWP3-F1
#
_cell.length_a   1.000
_cell.length_b   1.000
_cell.length_c   1.000
_cell.angle_alpha   90.00
_cell.angle_beta   90.00
_cell.angle_gamma   90.00
#
_symmetry.space_group_name_H-M   'P 1'
#
loop_
_entity.id
_entity.type
_entity.pdbx_description
1 polymer ?
#
loop_
_entity_poly.entity_id
_entity_poly.type
_entity_poly.pdbx_seq_one_letter_code
_entity_poly.pdbx_strand_id
1 'polypeptide(L)' 'MRGLILVIDAFGMGAAPDADDYGDRGAHTLRSVCASGSDGTMAAWPTLLGLGLGNCAALTGPPVEG' A
#
# COMPACT_ATOMS: atom_id res chain seq x y z
N MET A 1 -0.39 -22.71 21.10
CA MET A 1 -0.14 -21.42 20.43
C MET A 1 -0.78 -21.46 19.04
N ARG A 2 -1.38 -20.37 18.56
CA ARG A 2 -1.96 -20.26 17.22
C ARG A 2 -1.50 -18.95 16.59
N GLY A 3 -1.23 -18.95 15.28
CA GLY A 3 -0.94 -17.76 14.49
C GLY A 3 -1.91 -17.62 13.33
N LEU A 4 -2.17 -16.38 12.90
CA LEU A 4 -2.96 -16.05 11.72
C LEU A 4 -2.04 -15.37 10.70
N ILE A 5 -2.07 -15.86 9.46
CA ILE A 5 -1.41 -15.22 8.32
C ILE A 5 -2.53 -14.79 7.36
N LEU A 6 -2.55 -13.51 7.03
CA LEU A 6 -3.43 -12.94 6.01
C LEU A 6 -2.55 -12.45 4.86
N VAL A 7 -2.78 -12.99 3.66
CA VAL A 7 -2.15 -12.51 2.43
C VAL A 7 -3.18 -11.69 1.67
N ILE A 8 -2.91 -10.39 1.49
CA ILE A 8 -3.71 -9.54 0.61
C ILE A 8 -3.02 -9.58 -0.75
N ASP A 9 -3.55 -10.41 -1.65
CA ASP A 9 -2.92 -10.66 -2.94
C ASP A 9 -2.82 -9.36 -3.77
N ALA A 10 -1.70 -9.22 -4.48
CA ALA A 10 -1.34 -8.07 -5.31
C ALA A 10 -1.30 -6.68 -4.62
N PHE A 11 -1.40 -6.59 -3.29
CA PHE A 11 -1.39 -5.31 -2.55
C PHE A 11 0.03 -4.77 -2.33
N GLY A 12 0.64 -4.24 -3.40
CA GLY A 12 1.98 -3.66 -3.39
C GLY A 12 2.06 -2.26 -2.77
N MET A 13 3.18 -1.95 -2.10
CA MET A 13 3.45 -0.64 -1.48
C MET A 13 4.46 0.22 -2.25
N GLY A 14 4.79 -0.13 -3.50
CA GLY A 14 5.74 0.61 -4.32
C GLY A 14 6.55 -0.32 -5.22
N ALA A 15 7.25 0.28 -6.18
CA ALA A 15 8.10 -0.43 -7.12
C ALA A 15 9.29 -1.06 -6.39
N ALA A 16 9.60 -2.31 -6.73
CA ALA A 16 10.79 -3.00 -6.24
C ALA A 16 12.06 -2.41 -6.87
N PRO A 17 13.27 -2.65 -6.30
CA PRO A 17 14.53 -2.15 -6.85
C PRO A 17 14.82 -2.58 -8.30
N ASP A 18 14.25 -3.70 -8.73
CA ASP A 18 14.37 -4.32 -10.06
C ASP A 18 13.16 -4.05 -10.97
N ALA A 19 12.24 -3.16 -10.60
CA ALA A 19 11.01 -2.92 -11.35
C ALA A 19 11.24 -2.52 -12.82
N ASP A 20 12.38 -1.90 -13.15
CA ASP A 20 12.75 -1.55 -14.53
C ASP A 20 12.94 -2.80 -15.41
N ASP A 21 13.43 -3.91 -14.87
CA ASP A 21 13.65 -5.16 -15.61
C ASP A 21 12.33 -5.82 -16.06
N TYR A 22 11.24 -5.48 -15.36
CA TYR A 22 9.89 -6.02 -15.60
C TYR A 22 8.94 -5.02 -16.26
N GLY A 23 9.39 -3.78 -16.49
CA GLY A 23 8.55 -2.72 -17.06
C GLY A 23 7.57 -2.09 -16.07
N ASP A 24 7.75 -2.32 -14.76
CA ASP A 24 6.88 -1.85 -13.68
C ASP A 24 7.44 -0.60 -12.98
N ARG A 25 8.32 0.14 -13.67
CA ARG A 25 8.93 1.36 -13.14
C ARG A 25 7.87 2.31 -12.57
N GLY A 26 7.99 2.62 -11.28
CA GLY A 26 7.10 3.54 -10.59
C GLY A 26 5.72 2.98 -10.22
N ALA A 27 5.47 1.68 -10.39
CA ALA A 27 4.25 1.04 -9.91
C ALA A 27 4.04 1.25 -8.41
N HIS A 28 2.81 1.57 -8.00
CA HIS A 28 2.50 1.83 -6.58
C HIS A 28 1.02 1.54 -6.26
N THR A 29 0.66 0.27 -6.12
CA THR A 29 -0.73 -0.18 -5.95
C THR A 29 -1.46 0.52 -4.80
N LEU A 30 -0.87 0.55 -3.60
CA LEU A 30 -1.46 1.24 -2.43
C LEU A 30 -1.91 2.67 -2.77
N ARG A 31 -1.03 3.46 -3.40
CA ARG A 31 -1.31 4.86 -3.77
C ARG A 31 -2.38 4.95 -4.85
N SER A 32 -2.30 4.10 -5.87
CA SER A 32 -3.32 4.04 -6.92
C SER A 32 -4.70 3.73 -6.35
N VAL A 33 -4.80 2.79 -5.40
CA VAL A 33 -6.05 2.46 -4.71
C VAL A 33 -6.55 3.64 -3.87
N CYS A 34 -5.69 4.25 -3.06
CA CYS A 34 -6.04 5.45 -2.28
C CYS A 34 -6.53 6.60 -3.16
N ALA A 35 -5.93 6.79 -4.34
CA ALA A 35 -6.32 7.83 -5.30
C ALA A 35 -7.60 7.50 -6.08
N SER A 36 -8.04 6.23 -6.13
CA SER A 36 -9.19 5.78 -6.92
C SER A 36 -10.54 5.87 -6.19
N GLY A 37 -10.57 6.39 -4.95
CA GLY A 37 -11.81 6.56 -4.18
C GLY A 37 -12.83 7.41 -4.94
N SER A 38 -14.01 6.85 -5.19
CA SER A 38 -15.10 7.41 -6.03
C SER A 38 -15.70 8.73 -5.53
N ASP A 39 -15.43 9.07 -4.27
CA ASP A 39 -16.01 10.16 -3.50
C ASP A 39 -14.95 11.17 -3.03
N GLY A 40 -13.73 11.05 -3.56
CA GLY A 40 -12.59 11.92 -3.19
C GLY A 40 -12.08 11.68 -1.77
N THR A 41 -12.63 10.68 -1.08
CA THR A 41 -12.21 10.21 0.24
C THR A 41 -11.24 9.06 0.06
N MET A 42 -10.15 9.11 0.81
CA MET A 42 -9.17 8.04 0.81
C MET A 42 -9.80 6.77 1.39
N ALA A 43 -9.35 5.59 0.95
CA ALA A 43 -9.84 4.32 1.50
C ALA A 43 -9.60 4.26 3.02
N ALA A 44 -10.67 4.43 3.81
CA ALA A 44 -10.58 4.45 5.26
C ALA A 44 -10.31 3.04 5.79
N TRP A 45 -9.05 2.71 6.06
CA TRP A 45 -8.63 1.45 6.67
C TRP A 45 -8.09 1.64 8.09
N PRO A 46 -8.92 2.09 9.06
CA PRO A 46 -8.47 2.47 10.39
C PRO A 46 -7.74 1.33 11.12
N THR A 47 -8.17 0.08 10.91
CA THR A 47 -7.50 -1.09 11.48
C THR A 47 -6.10 -1.30 10.89
N LEU A 48 -5.94 -1.22 9.57
CA LEU A 48 -4.63 -1.42 8.93
C LEU A 48 -3.67 -0.26 9.27
N LEU A 49 -4.19 0.96 9.36
CA LEU A 49 -3.43 2.11 9.85
C LEU A 49 -2.98 1.92 11.30
N GLY A 50 -3.87 1.47 12.18
CA GLY A 50 -3.55 1.14 13.58
C GLY A 50 -2.54 0.00 13.73
N LEU A 51 -2.46 -0.90 12.74
CA LEU A 51 -1.44 -1.94 12.65
C LEU A 51 -0.11 -1.47 12.04
N GLY A 52 -0.02 -0.21 11.58
CA GLY A 52 1.21 0.41 11.09
C GLY A 52 1.34 0.52 9.57
N LEU A 53 0.27 0.32 8.79
CA LEU A 53 0.31 0.42 7.33
C LEU A 53 0.88 1.77 6.85
N GLY A 54 0.49 2.89 7.48
CA GLY A 54 1.00 4.22 7.14
C GLY A 54 2.51 4.38 7.37
N ASN A 55 3.04 3.74 8.42
CA ASN A 55 4.49 3.73 8.70
C ASN A 55 5.25 2.96 7.62
N CYS A 56 4.70 1.84 7.14
CA CYS A 56 5.31 1.07 6.06
C CYS A 56 5.29 1.84 4.73
N ALA A 57 4.17 2.52 4.43
CA ALA A 57 4.05 3.33 3.22
C ALA A 57 5.08 4.48 3.17
N ALA A 58 5.45 5.04 4.33
CA ALA A 58 6.48 6.07 4.44
C ALA A 58 7.90 5.59 4.04
N LEU A 59 8.14 4.28 3.96
CA LEU A 59 9.43 3.71 3.55
C LEU A 59 9.63 3.71 2.04
N THR A 60 8.54 3.76 1.27
CA THR A 60 8.54 3.62 -0.19
C THR A 60 8.01 4.88 -0.88
N GLY A 61 7.65 5.92 -0.12
CA GLY A 61 7.12 7.18 -0.61
C GLY A 61 6.67 8.09 0.53
N PRO A 62 5.98 9.21 0.24
CA PRO A 62 5.37 10.04 1.28
C PRO A 62 4.27 9.26 2.03
N PRO A 63 3.98 9.61 3.30
CA PRO A 63 2.96 8.94 4.10
C PRO A 63 1.60 8.93 3.41
N VAL A 64 0.89 7.81 3.53
CA VAL A 64 -0.50 7.69 3.10
C VAL A 64 -1.38 8.15 4.27
N GLU A 65 -1.90 9.38 4.18
CA GLU A 65 -2.72 10.00 5.23
C GLU A 65 -4.14 9.44 5.20
N GLY A 66 -4.50 8.67 6.23
CA GLY A 66 -5.83 8.08 6.44
C GLY A 66 -6.98 9.07 6.35
#